data_AF-A0A919BRH4-F1
#
_entry.id   AF-A0A919BRH4-F1
#
_cell.length_a   1.000
_cell.length_b   1.000
_cell.length_c   1.000
_cell.angle_alpha   90.00
_cell.angle_beta   90.00
_cell.angle_gamma   90.00
#
_symmetry.space_group_name_H-M   'P 1'
#
loop_
_entity.id
_entity.type
_entity.pdbx_description
1 polymer ?
#
loop_
_entity_poly.entity_id
_entity_poly.type
_entity_poly.pdbx_seq_one_letter_code
_entity_poly.pdbx_strand_id
1 'polypeptide(L)'
;MFVDRLVATLIHLRHDLPHTVLALLYEVDRSTMTRAVGEVRRLLAGRGFAVPKRPGLRLRTLEDVFVYAQAEGVLLRLDATEVQVRRPTASRGGRRAFVSGKKKQNTMKATVIADHHGRTLWTDALRPGRMHDATAARTAGIASCFHTFDLVQVLLDDGYLGLSRDHRGKALTQPRKLRPGATLPFLEHNERQRHEHSSQRITVEHALADHKRWKQLQRWIHRRDRLPDTYRAIAGLVSDRNTTT
;
A
#
# COMPACT_ATOMS: atom_id res chain seq x y z
N MET A 1 20.74 21.56 -11.27
CA MET A 1 21.09 21.03 -9.92
C MET A 1 19.93 20.31 -9.20
N PHE A 2 18.80 20.94 -8.84
CA PHE A 2 17.71 20.20 -8.16
C PHE A 2 16.89 19.32 -9.13
N VAL A 3 16.51 19.87 -10.29
CA VAL A 3 15.70 19.16 -11.30
C VAL A 3 16.40 17.89 -11.76
N ASP A 4 17.69 17.93 -12.05
CA ASP A 4 18.48 16.77 -12.48
C ASP A 4 18.46 15.64 -11.44
N ARG A 5 18.64 16.01 -10.16
CA ARG A 5 18.58 15.06 -9.05
C ARG A 5 17.19 14.44 -8.91
N LEU A 6 16.14 15.24 -9.12
CA LEU A 6 14.76 14.75 -9.11
C LEU A 6 14.52 13.77 -10.27
N VAL A 7 14.84 14.16 -11.51
CA VAL A 7 14.65 13.33 -12.70
C VAL A 7 15.43 12.02 -12.60
N ALA A 8 16.71 12.07 -12.20
CA ALA A 8 17.52 10.88 -11.99
C ALA A 8 16.91 9.95 -10.92
N THR A 9 16.35 10.51 -9.84
CA THR A 9 15.65 9.74 -8.81
C THR A 9 14.38 9.11 -9.34
N LEU A 10 13.57 9.82 -10.11
CA LEU A 10 12.34 9.28 -10.70
C LEU A 10 12.65 8.15 -11.69
N ILE A 11 13.69 8.28 -12.51
CA ILE A 11 14.17 7.22 -13.40
C ILE A 11 14.60 5.99 -12.58
N HIS A 12 15.38 6.19 -11.50
CA HIS A 12 15.78 5.11 -10.61
C HIS A 12 14.57 4.39 -10.00
N LEU A 13 13.63 5.14 -9.42
CA LEU A 13 12.42 4.57 -8.79
C LEU A 13 11.58 3.79 -9.81
N ARG A 14 11.41 4.33 -11.03
CA ARG A 14 10.55 3.74 -12.06
C ARG A 14 11.14 2.49 -12.68
N HIS A 15 12.42 2.54 -13.05
CA HIS A 15 13.09 1.54 -13.89
C HIS A 15 14.14 0.70 -13.17
N ASP A 16 14.39 0.97 -11.88
CA ASP A 16 15.46 0.35 -11.09
C ASP A 16 16.84 0.48 -11.75
N LEU A 17 17.10 1.61 -12.41
CA LEU A 17 18.35 1.84 -13.12
C LEU A 17 19.52 1.99 -12.12
N PRO A 18 20.67 1.31 -12.31
CA PRO A 18 21.77 1.40 -11.36
C PRO A 18 22.31 2.82 -11.20
N HIS A 19 22.71 3.20 -9.98
CA HIS A 19 23.28 4.53 -9.73
C HIS A 19 24.54 4.82 -10.53
N THR A 20 25.31 3.78 -10.93
CA THR A 20 26.48 3.93 -11.81
C THR A 20 26.08 4.38 -13.20
N VAL A 21 25.00 3.81 -13.76
CA VAL A 21 24.48 4.20 -15.08
C VAL A 21 23.97 5.63 -15.02
N LEU A 22 23.18 5.98 -13.99
CA LEU A 22 22.72 7.35 -13.82
C LEU A 22 23.87 8.33 -13.60
N ALA A 23 24.93 7.94 -12.89
CA ALA A 23 26.10 8.78 -12.68
C ALA A 23 26.82 9.08 -14.00
N LEU A 24 26.96 8.09 -14.89
CA LEU A 24 27.51 8.28 -16.24
C LEU A 24 26.65 9.22 -17.08
N LEU A 25 25.33 9.01 -17.10
CA LEU A 25 24.39 9.83 -17.90
C LEU A 25 24.36 11.31 -17.47
N TYR A 26 24.66 11.59 -16.22
CA TYR A 26 24.65 12.94 -15.65
C TYR A 26 26.06 13.48 -15.41
N GLU A 27 27.11 12.78 -15.87
CA GLU A 27 28.52 13.20 -15.76
C GLU A 27 28.95 13.56 -14.32
N VAL A 28 28.52 12.75 -13.34
CA VAL A 28 28.86 12.91 -11.92
C VAL A 28 29.43 11.63 -11.33
N ASP A 29 30.05 11.74 -10.16
CA ASP A 29 30.44 10.56 -9.39
C ASP A 29 29.23 9.72 -8.95
N ARG A 30 29.42 8.39 -8.93
CA ARG A 30 28.45 7.43 -8.37
C ARG A 30 28.04 7.78 -6.94
N SER A 31 28.98 8.28 -6.12
CA SER A 31 28.73 8.69 -4.74
C SER A 31 27.76 9.89 -4.69
N THR A 32 27.96 10.87 -5.57
CA THR A 32 27.08 12.03 -5.76
C THR A 32 25.68 11.61 -6.18
N MET A 33 25.56 10.73 -7.17
CA MET A 33 24.26 10.18 -7.59
C MET A 33 23.56 9.42 -6.45
N THR A 34 24.31 8.60 -5.70
CA THR A 34 23.76 7.83 -4.57
C THR A 34 23.22 8.74 -3.46
N ARG A 35 23.94 9.83 -3.16
CA ARG A 35 23.52 10.84 -2.19
C ARG A 35 22.26 11.56 -2.67
N ALA A 36 22.27 12.00 -3.94
CA ALA A 36 21.13 12.69 -4.56
C ALA A 36 19.84 11.85 -4.49
N VAL A 37 19.89 10.59 -4.95
CA VAL A 37 18.76 9.65 -4.89
C VAL A 37 18.29 9.42 -3.46
N GLY A 38 19.23 9.28 -2.52
CA GLY A 38 18.92 9.09 -1.11
C GLY A 38 18.16 10.27 -0.49
N GLU A 39 18.59 11.48 -0.79
CA GLU A 39 17.97 12.72 -0.29
C GLU A 39 16.58 12.95 -0.93
N VAL A 40 16.49 12.87 -2.26
CA VAL A 40 15.22 13.09 -2.97
C VAL A 40 14.18 12.02 -2.59
N ARG A 41 14.58 10.74 -2.45
CA ARG A 41 13.66 9.69 -1.99
C ARG A 41 13.02 10.03 -0.64
N ARG A 42 13.80 10.56 0.32
CA ARG A 42 13.25 10.92 1.63
C ARG A 42 12.25 12.08 1.54
N LEU A 43 12.54 13.08 0.70
CA LEU A 43 11.61 14.18 0.45
C LEU A 43 10.30 13.68 -0.17
N LEU A 44 10.39 12.79 -1.16
CA LEU A 44 9.21 12.17 -1.78
C LEU A 44 8.43 11.30 -0.79
N ALA A 45 9.11 10.51 0.03
CA ALA A 45 8.47 9.67 1.05
C ALA A 45 7.74 10.51 2.11
N GLY A 46 8.27 11.68 2.47
CA GLY A 46 7.66 12.59 3.43
C GLY A 46 6.53 13.46 2.87
N ARG A 47 6.37 13.53 1.53
CA ARG A 47 5.44 14.45 0.84
C ARG A 47 3.96 14.19 1.16
N GLY A 48 3.60 12.94 1.45
CA GLY A 48 2.22 12.50 1.65
C GLY A 48 1.45 12.28 0.35
N PHE A 49 0.19 11.88 0.49
CA PHE A 49 -0.72 11.45 -0.56
C PHE A 49 -1.62 12.61 -0.99
N ALA A 50 -1.89 12.73 -2.28
CA ALA A 50 -2.70 13.80 -2.83
C ALA A 50 -4.18 13.57 -2.53
N VAL A 51 -4.90 14.66 -2.25
CA VAL A 51 -6.35 14.64 -2.14
C VAL A 51 -6.96 15.16 -3.45
N PRO A 52 -7.88 14.41 -4.07
CA PRO A 52 -8.56 14.84 -5.29
C PRO A 52 -9.28 16.18 -5.10
N LYS A 53 -9.21 17.06 -6.11
CA LYS A 53 -9.88 18.38 -6.12
C LYS A 53 -9.49 19.34 -4.98
N ARG A 54 -8.50 19.00 -4.15
CA ARG A 54 -7.96 19.85 -3.08
C ARG A 54 -6.45 20.04 -3.25
N PRO A 55 -6.02 20.87 -4.22
CA PRO A 55 -4.60 21.10 -4.44
C PRO A 55 -3.94 21.66 -3.16
N GLY A 56 -2.76 21.14 -2.83
CA GLY A 56 -2.01 21.54 -1.63
C GLY A 56 -2.31 20.70 -0.38
N LEU A 57 -3.50 20.09 -0.26
CA LEU A 57 -3.79 19.17 0.84
C LEU A 57 -3.07 17.83 0.64
N ARG A 58 -2.40 17.35 1.70
CA ARG A 58 -1.64 16.10 1.70
C ARG A 58 -1.97 15.27 2.92
N LEU A 59 -2.39 14.02 2.70
CA LEU A 59 -2.56 13.03 3.77
C LEU A 59 -1.19 12.44 4.09
N ARG A 60 -0.71 12.60 5.33
CA ARG A 60 0.64 12.14 5.74
C ARG A 60 0.56 11.05 6.79
N THR A 61 -0.48 11.08 7.61
CA THR A 61 -0.72 10.11 8.68
C THR A 61 -1.92 9.22 8.33
N LEU A 62 -2.14 8.17 9.12
CA LEU A 62 -3.34 7.36 8.97
C LEU A 62 -4.57 8.14 9.45
N GLU A 63 -4.40 8.90 10.52
CA GLU A 63 -5.41 9.77 11.10
C GLU A 63 -5.90 10.81 10.08
N ASP A 64 -5.01 11.43 9.29
CA ASP A 64 -5.38 12.36 8.22
C ASP A 64 -6.37 11.72 7.23
N VAL A 65 -6.16 10.44 6.90
CA VAL A 65 -7.00 9.68 5.96
C VAL A 65 -8.39 9.47 6.54
N PHE A 66 -8.47 9.13 7.83
CA PHE A 66 -9.75 8.93 8.51
C PHE A 66 -10.48 10.25 8.75
N VAL A 67 -9.78 11.34 9.08
CA VAL A 67 -10.34 12.70 9.14
C VAL A 67 -10.93 13.07 7.78
N TYR A 68 -10.17 12.90 6.71
CA TYR A 68 -10.63 13.14 5.34
C TYR A 68 -11.84 12.28 4.98
N ALA A 69 -11.80 10.98 5.27
CA ALA A 69 -12.88 10.05 4.96
C ALA A 69 -14.17 10.42 5.70
N GLN A 70 -14.08 10.84 6.97
CA GLN A 70 -15.23 11.28 7.74
C GLN A 70 -15.81 12.58 7.20
N ALA A 71 -14.96 13.55 6.88
CA ALA A 71 -15.39 14.87 6.38
C ALA A 71 -16.06 14.78 4.99
N GLU A 72 -15.59 13.88 4.13
CA GLU A 72 -16.04 13.76 2.74
C GLU A 72 -16.96 12.56 2.48
N GLY A 73 -17.28 11.78 3.53
CA GLY A 73 -18.10 10.57 3.39
C GLY A 73 -17.48 9.50 2.50
N VAL A 74 -16.15 9.36 2.50
CA VAL A 74 -15.44 8.42 1.62
C VAL A 74 -15.43 7.03 2.25
N LEU A 75 -16.08 6.08 1.58
CA LEU A 75 -15.90 4.65 1.88
C LEU A 75 -14.49 4.22 1.46
N LEU A 76 -13.65 3.93 2.46
CA LEU A 76 -12.27 3.51 2.24
C LEU A 76 -12.21 2.05 1.77
N ARG A 77 -11.15 1.68 1.06
CA ARG A 77 -10.84 0.30 0.70
C ARG A 77 -9.42 -0.01 1.11
N LEU A 78 -9.25 -1.13 1.80
CA LEU A 78 -7.94 -1.57 2.27
C LEU A 78 -7.61 -2.94 1.71
N ASP A 79 -6.36 -3.06 1.27
CA ASP A 79 -5.78 -4.32 0.85
C ASP A 79 -4.25 -4.30 1.06
N ALA A 80 -3.62 -5.46 0.96
CA ALA A 80 -2.18 -5.62 1.10
C ALA A 80 -1.54 -6.12 -0.20
N THR A 81 -0.34 -5.61 -0.49
CA THR A 81 0.51 -6.16 -1.55
C THR A 81 1.87 -6.57 -1.01
N GLU A 82 2.51 -7.55 -1.64
CA GLU A 82 3.82 -8.05 -1.26
C GLU A 82 4.89 -7.63 -2.26
N VAL A 83 6.03 -7.16 -1.77
CA VAL A 83 7.26 -6.91 -2.54
C VAL A 83 8.25 -8.02 -2.20
N GLN A 84 8.78 -8.71 -3.21
CA GLN A 84 9.82 -9.70 -3.00
C GLN A 84 11.10 -9.02 -2.48
N VAL A 85 11.70 -9.55 -1.42
CA VAL A 85 12.95 -9.03 -0.83
C VAL A 85 14.03 -10.11 -0.80
N ARG A 86 15.30 -9.68 -0.74
CA ARG A 86 16.42 -10.61 -0.53
C ARG A 86 16.22 -11.44 0.75
N ARG A 87 16.52 -12.74 0.65
CA ARG A 87 16.57 -13.65 1.81
C ARG A 87 17.67 -13.17 2.76
N PRO A 88 17.40 -13.08 4.08
CA PRO A 88 18.46 -12.85 5.07
C PRO A 88 19.58 -13.90 4.95
N THR A 89 20.82 -13.49 5.24
CA THR A 89 21.97 -14.38 5.39
C THR A 89 21.69 -15.43 6.45
N ALA A 90 22.28 -16.63 6.30
CA ALA A 90 21.91 -17.81 7.09
C ALA A 90 22.09 -17.63 8.61
N SER A 91 23.06 -16.82 9.02
CA SER A 91 23.41 -16.54 10.42
C SER A 91 22.54 -15.48 11.10
N ARG A 92 21.62 -14.81 10.39
CA ARG A 92 20.81 -13.73 10.96
C ARG A 92 19.48 -14.26 11.50
N GLY A 93 19.23 -14.03 12.79
CA GLY A 93 17.94 -14.29 13.44
C GLY A 93 16.76 -13.60 12.71
N GLY A 94 15.56 -14.17 12.81
CA GLY A 94 14.37 -13.63 12.14
C GLY A 94 14.25 -13.97 10.65
N ARG A 95 15.05 -14.91 10.13
CA ARG A 95 15.03 -15.33 8.70
C ARG A 95 13.64 -15.76 8.22
N ARG A 96 12.88 -16.46 9.07
CA ARG A 96 11.53 -16.95 8.76
C ARG A 96 10.46 -15.86 8.81
N ALA A 97 10.72 -14.71 9.42
CA ALA A 97 9.74 -13.63 9.56
C ALA A 97 9.34 -13.01 8.21
N PHE A 98 10.21 -13.10 7.21
CA PHE A 98 9.95 -12.57 5.87
C PHE A 98 9.35 -13.60 4.93
N VAL A 99 9.29 -14.88 5.31
CA VAL A 99 8.74 -15.92 4.43
C VAL A 99 7.22 -15.83 4.44
N SER A 100 6.67 -15.31 3.34
CA SER A 100 5.22 -15.31 3.11
C SER A 100 4.75 -16.72 2.81
N GLY A 101 3.74 -17.17 3.56
CA GLY A 101 3.07 -18.44 3.29
C GLY A 101 2.35 -18.45 1.94
N LYS A 102 1.75 -17.31 1.56
CA LYS A 102 1.01 -17.14 0.30
C LYS A 102 1.92 -17.17 -0.92
N LYS A 103 3.06 -16.44 -0.87
CA LYS A 103 4.01 -16.36 -1.97
C LYS A 103 5.09 -17.44 -1.94
N LYS A 104 5.24 -18.17 -0.83
CA LYS A 104 6.34 -19.13 -0.58
C LYS A 104 7.73 -18.51 -0.83
N GLN A 105 7.87 -17.20 -0.59
CA GLN A 105 9.07 -16.40 -0.85
C GLN A 105 9.33 -15.39 0.27
N ASN A 106 10.52 -14.80 0.29
CA ASN A 106 10.82 -13.71 1.22
C ASN A 106 10.20 -12.41 0.70
N THR A 107 9.30 -11.82 1.46
CA THR A 107 8.58 -10.61 1.08
C THR A 107 8.49 -9.61 2.24
N MET A 108 8.19 -8.37 1.89
CA MET A 108 7.62 -7.38 2.79
C MET A 108 6.26 -6.97 2.25
N LYS A 109 5.30 -6.78 3.14
CA LYS A 109 3.92 -6.43 2.83
C LYS A 109 3.72 -4.96 3.03
N ALA A 110 3.05 -4.30 2.10
CA ALA A 110 2.54 -2.95 2.27
C ALA A 110 1.02 -3.02 2.42
N THR A 111 0.50 -2.44 3.49
CA THR A 111 -0.94 -2.19 3.66
C THR A 111 -1.27 -0.87 2.98
N VAL A 112 -2.23 -0.86 2.06
CA VAL A 112 -2.60 0.31 1.26
C VAL A 112 -4.07 0.63 1.48
N ILE A 113 -4.37 1.92 1.59
CA ILE A 113 -5.75 2.44 1.59
C ILE A 113 -5.97 3.22 0.30
N ALA A 114 -7.10 2.96 -0.36
CA ALA A 114 -7.56 3.69 -1.53
C ALA A 114 -9.04 4.09 -1.39
N ASP A 115 -9.50 4.98 -2.25
CA ASP A 115 -10.92 5.32 -2.38
C ASP A 115 -11.62 4.53 -3.50
N HIS A 116 -12.88 4.88 -3.77
CA HIS A 116 -13.73 4.23 -4.77
C HIS A 116 -13.31 4.46 -6.23
N HIS A 117 -12.36 5.35 -6.49
CA HIS A 117 -11.78 5.52 -7.82
C HIS A 117 -10.43 4.79 -7.94
N GLY A 118 -9.97 4.09 -6.90
CA GLY A 118 -8.67 3.43 -6.88
C GLY A 118 -7.51 4.41 -6.69
N ARG A 119 -7.77 5.59 -6.11
CA ARG A 119 -6.73 6.57 -5.79
C ARG A 119 -6.09 6.20 -4.45
N THR A 120 -4.78 6.00 -4.44
CA THR A 120 -4.04 5.68 -3.22
C THR A 120 -4.07 6.86 -2.25
N LEU A 121 -4.58 6.63 -1.05
CA LEU A 121 -4.67 7.62 0.02
C LEU A 121 -3.60 7.44 1.10
N TRP A 122 -3.09 6.22 1.28
CA TRP A 122 -2.10 5.92 2.31
C TRP A 122 -1.41 4.57 2.14
N THR A 123 -0.20 4.44 2.73
CA THR A 123 0.48 3.16 2.92
C THR A 123 1.20 3.08 4.27
N ASP A 124 1.28 1.88 4.84
CA ASP A 124 2.00 1.63 6.09
C ASP A 124 3.55 1.67 5.94
N ALA A 125 4.25 1.37 7.03
CA ALA A 125 5.72 1.30 7.07
C ALA A 125 6.29 -0.03 6.54
N LEU A 126 5.46 -0.84 5.88
CA LEU A 126 5.67 -2.24 5.53
C LEU A 126 5.87 -3.17 6.73
N ARG A 127 5.44 -4.42 6.54
CA ARG A 127 5.54 -5.50 7.53
C ARG A 127 6.23 -6.73 6.96
N PRO A 128 6.87 -7.58 7.78
CA PRO A 128 7.48 -8.82 7.30
C PRO A 128 6.46 -9.75 6.62
N GLY A 129 6.86 -10.45 5.55
CA GLY A 129 6.00 -11.31 4.73
C GLY A 129 5.22 -12.39 5.48
N ARG A 130 5.72 -12.88 6.63
CA ARG A 130 5.01 -13.87 7.45
C ARG A 130 3.82 -13.27 8.22
N MET A 131 3.83 -11.95 8.45
CA MET A 131 2.77 -11.29 9.22
C MET A 131 1.44 -11.43 8.46
N HIS A 132 0.39 -11.79 9.20
CA HIS A 132 -0.95 -11.85 8.65
C HIS A 132 -1.49 -10.44 8.38
N ASP A 133 -2.26 -10.27 7.31
CA ASP A 133 -2.68 -8.94 6.85
C ASP A 133 -3.56 -8.23 7.89
N ALA A 134 -4.47 -8.96 8.56
CA ALA A 134 -5.24 -8.42 9.68
C ALA A 134 -4.39 -7.98 10.88
N THR A 135 -3.24 -8.64 11.12
CA THR A 135 -2.31 -8.22 12.18
C THR A 135 -1.56 -6.97 11.74
N ALA A 136 -1.10 -6.93 10.49
CA ALA A 136 -0.44 -5.75 9.91
C ALA A 136 -1.32 -4.50 10.00
N ALA A 137 -2.60 -4.61 9.64
CA ALA A 137 -3.57 -3.52 9.76
C ALA A 137 -3.76 -3.05 11.21
N ARG A 138 -3.90 -3.95 12.19
CA ARG A 138 -3.98 -3.59 13.61
C ARG A 138 -2.71 -2.87 14.09
N THR A 139 -1.54 -3.43 13.77
CA THR A 139 -0.24 -2.82 14.11
C THR A 139 -0.02 -1.47 13.42
N ALA A 140 -0.73 -1.19 12.33
CA ALA A 140 -0.65 0.10 11.67
C ALA A 140 -1.59 1.16 12.26
N GLY A 141 -2.42 0.82 13.26
CA GLY A 141 -3.31 1.76 13.93
C GLY A 141 -4.75 1.80 13.40
N ILE A 142 -5.10 0.93 12.43
CA ILE A 142 -6.45 0.90 11.83
C ILE A 142 -7.53 0.66 12.89
N ALA A 143 -7.28 -0.26 13.83
CA ALA A 143 -8.20 -0.53 14.93
C ALA A 143 -8.40 0.70 15.82
N SER A 144 -7.33 1.44 16.15
CA SER A 144 -7.40 2.67 16.94
C SER A 144 -8.20 3.76 16.21
N CYS A 145 -8.02 3.90 14.90
CA CYS A 145 -8.79 4.85 14.11
C CYS A 145 -10.29 4.54 14.13
N PHE A 146 -10.69 3.26 14.07
CA PHE A 146 -12.11 2.91 14.21
C PHE A 146 -12.73 3.31 15.56
N HIS A 147 -11.95 3.44 16.64
CA HIS A 147 -12.48 3.94 17.92
C HIS A 147 -12.62 5.46 17.94
N THR A 148 -11.86 6.17 17.11
CA THR A 148 -11.83 7.64 17.07
C THR A 148 -12.81 8.22 16.05
N PHE A 149 -13.04 7.49 14.95
CA PHE A 149 -13.82 7.94 13.80
C PHE A 149 -15.01 7.01 13.58
N ASP A 150 -16.16 7.39 14.12
CA ASP A 150 -17.34 6.50 14.20
C ASP A 150 -18.09 6.33 12.88
N LEU A 151 -17.94 7.28 11.96
CA LEU A 151 -18.67 7.29 10.68
C LEU A 151 -17.84 6.67 9.53
N VAL A 152 -16.56 6.38 9.77
CA VAL A 152 -15.68 5.88 8.71
C VAL A 152 -15.84 4.37 8.55
N GLN A 153 -16.12 3.97 7.31
CA GLN A 153 -16.19 2.59 6.89
C GLN A 153 -15.01 2.23 5.99
N VAL A 154 -14.53 0.99 6.10
CA VAL A 154 -13.43 0.43 5.29
C VAL A 154 -13.87 -0.93 4.74
N LEU A 155 -13.88 -1.06 3.41
CA LEU A 155 -14.06 -2.33 2.71
C LEU A 155 -12.77 -3.17 2.72
N LEU A 156 -12.90 -4.45 3.05
CA LEU A 156 -11.80 -5.36 3.34
C LEU A 156 -12.03 -6.74 2.71
N ASP A 157 -10.97 -7.51 2.48
CA ASP A 157 -11.10 -8.92 2.09
C ASP A 157 -11.46 -9.82 3.29
N ASP A 158 -11.80 -11.08 3.01
CA ASP A 158 -12.08 -12.07 4.05
C ASP A 158 -10.89 -12.37 4.98
N GLY A 159 -9.66 -12.10 4.54
CA GLY A 159 -8.47 -12.16 5.37
C GLY A 159 -8.53 -11.17 6.54
N TYR A 160 -9.38 -10.14 6.51
CA TYR A 160 -9.59 -9.22 7.62
C TYR A 160 -10.84 -9.52 8.45
N LEU A 161 -11.43 -10.72 8.34
CA LEU A 161 -12.64 -11.09 9.09
C LEU A 161 -12.52 -10.89 10.60
N GLY A 162 -11.33 -11.07 11.17
CA GLY A 162 -11.08 -10.76 12.57
C GLY A 162 -11.27 -9.26 12.89
N LEU A 163 -10.80 -8.38 12.02
CA LEU A 163 -10.94 -6.93 12.19
C LEU A 163 -12.41 -6.50 12.02
N SER A 164 -13.14 -7.12 11.09
CA SER A 164 -14.59 -6.95 10.91
C SER A 164 -15.40 -7.36 12.15
N ARG A 165 -15.02 -8.46 12.81
CA ARG A 165 -15.65 -8.88 14.06
C ARG A 165 -15.43 -7.89 15.21
N ASP A 166 -14.23 -7.32 15.29
CA ASP A 166 -13.83 -6.36 16.34
C ASP A 166 -14.50 -4.99 16.13
N HIS A 167 -14.77 -4.59 14.87
CA HIS A 167 -15.31 -3.27 14.51
C HIS A 167 -16.52 -3.37 13.57
N ARG A 168 -17.61 -3.96 14.07
CA ARG A 168 -18.85 -4.16 13.30
C ARG A 168 -19.42 -2.84 12.78
N GLY A 169 -19.89 -2.86 11.54
CA GLY A 169 -20.43 -1.68 10.85
C GLY A 169 -19.38 -0.69 10.32
N LYS A 170 -18.10 -0.87 10.68
CA LYS A 170 -16.98 -0.03 10.22
C LYS A 170 -16.01 -0.81 9.33
N ALA A 171 -15.53 -1.96 9.81
CA ALA A 171 -14.70 -2.87 9.03
C ALA A 171 -15.59 -3.87 8.28
N LEU A 172 -15.80 -3.62 6.99
CA LEU A 172 -16.75 -4.35 6.15
C LEU A 172 -16.02 -5.43 5.34
N THR A 173 -16.39 -6.69 5.54
CA THR A 173 -15.91 -7.84 4.76
C THR A 173 -17.08 -8.47 4.00
N GLN A 174 -16.80 -9.27 2.97
CA GLN A 174 -17.88 -9.92 2.24
C GLN A 174 -18.72 -10.84 3.15
N PRO A 175 -20.00 -11.05 2.80
CA PRO A 175 -20.83 -12.04 3.47
C PRO A 175 -20.18 -13.43 3.42
N ARG A 176 -20.39 -14.21 4.48
CA ARG A 176 -19.91 -15.59 4.52
C ARG A 176 -20.63 -16.44 3.49
N LYS A 177 -19.90 -17.40 2.92
CA LYS A 177 -20.54 -18.47 2.15
C LYS A 177 -21.56 -19.20 3.04
N LEU A 178 -22.77 -19.39 2.50
CA LEU A 178 -23.80 -20.18 3.14
C LEU A 178 -23.39 -21.66 3.17
N ARG A 179 -23.94 -22.41 4.13
CA ARG A 179 -23.70 -23.85 4.24
C ARG A 179 -24.35 -24.59 3.06
N PRO A 180 -23.80 -25.75 2.66
CA PRO A 180 -24.51 -26.65 1.74
C PRO A 180 -25.92 -26.95 2.28
N GLY A 181 -26.94 -26.85 1.43
CA GLY A 181 -28.35 -27.07 1.80
C GLY A 181 -29.19 -25.81 2.05
N ALA A 182 -28.63 -24.61 1.88
CA ALA A 182 -29.46 -23.39 1.82
C ALA A 182 -30.36 -23.40 0.57
N THR A 183 -31.55 -22.81 0.67
CA THR A 183 -32.50 -22.72 -0.45
C THR A 183 -32.00 -21.75 -1.52
N LEU A 184 -32.36 -22.03 -2.79
CA LEU A 184 -31.87 -21.28 -3.96
C LEU A 184 -32.00 -19.75 -3.84
N PRO A 185 -33.14 -19.17 -3.39
CA PRO A 185 -33.25 -17.71 -3.28
C PRO A 185 -32.24 -17.08 -2.31
N PHE A 186 -31.88 -17.78 -1.22
CA PHE A 186 -30.87 -17.30 -0.28
C PHE A 186 -29.46 -17.45 -0.84
N LEU A 187 -29.19 -18.52 -1.60
CA LEU A 187 -27.92 -18.71 -2.29
C LEU A 187 -27.68 -17.60 -3.31
N GLU A 188 -28.66 -17.33 -4.18
CA GLU A 188 -28.59 -16.27 -5.20
C GLU A 188 -28.41 -14.88 -4.56
N HIS A 189 -29.18 -14.58 -3.51
CA HIS A 189 -29.03 -13.32 -2.78
C HIS A 189 -27.62 -13.18 -2.19
N ASN A 190 -27.09 -14.22 -1.56
CA ASN A 190 -25.74 -14.20 -0.99
C ASN A 190 -24.66 -14.06 -2.07
N GLU A 191 -24.81 -14.74 -3.21
CA GLU A 191 -23.88 -14.61 -4.33
C GLU A 191 -23.89 -13.20 -4.91
N ARG A 192 -25.07 -12.59 -5.08
CA ARG A 192 -25.20 -11.20 -5.52
C ARG A 192 -24.50 -10.23 -4.55
N GLN A 193 -24.74 -10.36 -3.25
CA GLN A 193 -24.08 -9.51 -2.24
C GLN A 193 -22.56 -9.68 -2.24
N ARG A 194 -22.05 -10.90 -2.41
CA ARG A 194 -20.60 -11.16 -2.52
C ARG A 194 -20.02 -10.60 -3.81
N HIS A 195 -20.76 -10.67 -4.92
CA HIS A 195 -20.37 -10.08 -6.19
C HIS A 195 -20.32 -8.55 -6.11
N GLU A 196 -21.34 -7.91 -5.55
CA GLU A 196 -21.38 -6.46 -5.30
C GLU A 196 -20.19 -6.01 -4.44
N HIS A 197 -19.91 -6.71 -3.34
CA HIS A 197 -18.77 -6.41 -2.49
C HIS A 197 -17.44 -6.56 -3.23
N SER A 198 -17.27 -7.63 -4.01
CA SER A 198 -16.07 -7.83 -4.84
C SER A 198 -15.90 -6.73 -5.88
N SER A 199 -16.99 -6.34 -6.54
CA SER A 199 -17.02 -5.27 -7.55
C SER A 199 -16.62 -3.93 -6.93
N GLN A 200 -17.12 -3.61 -5.74
CA GLN A 200 -16.72 -2.39 -5.04
C GLN A 200 -15.24 -2.40 -4.68
N ARG A 201 -14.69 -3.55 -4.25
CA ARG A 201 -13.27 -3.65 -3.84
C ARG A 201 -12.28 -3.64 -4.99
N ILE A 202 -12.66 -3.99 -6.23
CA ILE A 202 -11.71 -4.10 -7.36
C ILE A 202 -10.85 -2.84 -7.57
N THR A 203 -11.34 -1.69 -7.17
CA THR A 203 -10.64 -0.40 -7.27
C THR A 203 -9.38 -0.32 -6.39
N VAL A 204 -9.34 -0.97 -5.22
CA VAL A 204 -8.08 -1.08 -4.44
C VAL A 204 -7.09 -2.01 -5.13
N GLU A 205 -7.57 -3.04 -5.82
CA GLU A 205 -6.71 -3.92 -6.62
C GLU A 205 -6.10 -3.16 -7.80
N HIS A 206 -6.85 -2.24 -8.42
CA HIS A 206 -6.33 -1.31 -9.43
C HIS A 206 -5.25 -0.39 -8.85
N ALA A 207 -5.47 0.19 -7.67
CA ALA A 207 -4.46 1.00 -6.97
C ALA A 207 -3.18 0.19 -6.71
N LEU A 208 -3.32 -1.05 -6.25
CA LEU A 208 -2.19 -1.96 -6.05
C LEU A 208 -1.50 -2.35 -7.37
N ALA A 209 -2.25 -2.52 -8.45
CA ALA A 209 -1.70 -2.80 -9.77
C ALA A 209 -0.81 -1.64 -10.23
N ASP A 210 -1.21 -0.39 -9.98
CA ASP A 210 -0.38 0.78 -10.27
C ASP A 210 0.95 0.78 -9.53
N HIS A 211 0.96 0.37 -8.26
CA HIS A 211 2.20 0.22 -7.49
C HIS A 211 3.09 -0.86 -8.13
N LYS A 212 2.51 -2.00 -8.52
CA LYS A 212 3.22 -3.13 -9.14
C LYS A 212 3.81 -2.84 -10.53
N ARG A 213 3.37 -1.77 -11.21
CA ARG A 213 3.97 -1.29 -12.46
C ARG A 213 5.36 -0.67 -12.27
N TRP A 214 5.79 -0.38 -11.04
CA TRP A 214 7.11 0.17 -10.74
C TRP A 214 8.13 -0.96 -10.55
N LYS A 215 9.21 -0.94 -11.34
CA LYS A 215 10.16 -2.06 -11.38
C LYS A 215 10.81 -2.34 -10.03
N GLN A 216 11.06 -1.31 -9.22
CA GLN A 216 11.60 -1.46 -7.87
C GLN A 216 10.70 -2.25 -6.91
N LEU A 217 9.38 -2.24 -7.14
CA LEU A 217 8.41 -2.93 -6.30
C LEU A 217 8.12 -4.37 -6.77
N GLN A 218 8.61 -4.77 -7.95
CA GLN A 218 8.51 -6.17 -8.39
C GLN A 218 9.45 -7.08 -7.62
N ARG A 219 10.71 -6.66 -7.47
CA ARG A 219 11.73 -7.36 -6.68
C ARG A 219 12.74 -6.38 -6.10
N TRP A 220 12.73 -6.24 -4.79
CA TRP A 220 13.66 -5.40 -4.06
C TRP A 220 14.99 -6.10 -3.81
N ILE A 221 16.01 -5.67 -4.57
CA ILE A 221 17.38 -6.18 -4.45
C ILE A 221 18.29 -5.24 -3.64
N HIS A 222 17.79 -4.14 -3.11
CA HIS A 222 18.62 -3.19 -2.37
C HIS A 222 18.57 -3.44 -0.86
N ARG A 223 19.22 -2.55 -0.09
CA ARG A 223 19.15 -2.53 1.37
C ARG A 223 17.70 -2.50 1.86
N ARG A 224 17.31 -3.47 2.68
CA ARG A 224 15.90 -3.67 3.10
C ARG A 224 15.34 -2.49 3.89
N ASP A 225 16.16 -1.86 4.72
CA ASP A 225 15.81 -0.68 5.52
C ASP A 225 15.39 0.53 4.67
N ARG A 226 15.74 0.56 3.38
CA ARG A 226 15.33 1.63 2.46
C ARG A 226 14.00 1.36 1.75
N LEU A 227 13.49 0.12 1.78
CA LEU A 227 12.26 -0.23 1.07
C LEU A 227 11.03 0.54 1.58
N PRO A 228 10.81 0.77 2.89
CA PRO A 228 9.67 1.55 3.34
C PRO A 228 9.62 2.97 2.75
N ASP A 229 10.74 3.69 2.78
CA ASP A 229 10.84 5.03 2.18
C ASP A 229 10.63 4.97 0.67
N THR A 230 11.22 3.99 -0.02
CA THR A 230 11.03 3.81 -1.46
C THR A 230 9.57 3.56 -1.80
N TYR A 231 8.91 2.66 -1.06
CA TYR A 231 7.52 2.31 -1.28
C TYR A 231 6.63 3.54 -1.06
N ARG A 232 6.83 4.27 0.03
CA ARG A 232 6.06 5.50 0.33
C ARG A 232 6.28 6.58 -0.71
N ALA A 233 7.51 6.77 -1.19
CA ALA A 233 7.81 7.71 -2.29
C ALA A 233 7.06 7.33 -3.58
N ILE A 234 7.10 6.05 -3.95
CA ILE A 234 6.38 5.55 -5.14
C ILE A 234 4.87 5.68 -4.96
N ALA A 235 4.33 5.29 -3.81
CA ALA A 235 2.90 5.36 -3.54
C ALA A 235 2.39 6.81 -3.54
N GLY A 236 3.17 7.77 -3.04
CA GLY A 236 2.86 9.19 -3.14
C GLY A 236 2.83 9.69 -4.59
N LEU A 237 3.76 9.25 -5.44
CA LEU A 237 3.77 9.57 -6.88
C LEU A 237 2.59 8.93 -7.63
N VAL A 238 2.19 7.70 -7.27
CA VAL A 238 0.99 7.05 -7.82
C VAL A 238 -0.27 7.83 -7.42
N SER A 239 -0.34 8.23 -6.15
CA SER A 239 -1.43 9.07 -5.64
C SER A 239 -1.55 10.39 -6.41
N ASP A 240 -0.44 11.08 -6.64
CA ASP A 240 -0.40 12.30 -7.45
C ASP A 240 -1.00 12.09 -8.85
N ARG A 241 -0.53 11.07 -9.57
CA ARG A 241 -1.00 10.77 -10.92
C ARG A 241 -2.51 10.53 -10.99
N ASN A 242 -3.05 9.80 -10.02
CA ASN A 242 -4.45 9.41 -10.01
C ASN A 242 -5.39 10.56 -9.55
N THR A 243 -4.85 11.73 -9.20
CA THR A 243 -5.66 12.96 -8.93
C THR A 243 -5.77 13.90 -10.12
N THR A 244 -4.89 13.78 -11.12
CA THR A 244 -4.85 14.64 -12.32
C THR A 244 -5.63 14.07 -13.50
N THR A 245 -6.11 12.83 -13.38
CA THR A 245 -6.91 12.11 -14.39
C THR A 245 -8.34 12.01 -13.92
#